data_AF-A0A286GM15-F1
#
_entry.id   AF-A0A286GM15-F1
#
_cell.length_a   1.000
_cell.length_b   1.000
_cell.length_c   1.000
_cell.angle_alpha   90.00
_cell.angle_beta   90.00
_cell.angle_gamma   90.00
#
_symmetry.space_group_name_H-M   'P 1'
#
loop_
_entity.id
_entity.type
_entity.pdbx_description
1 polymer ?
#
loop_
_entity_poly.entity_id
_entity_poly.type
_entity_poly.pdbx_seq_one_letter_code
_entity_poly.pdbx_strand_id
1 'polypeptide(L)'
;MLQDYIPDEKFNFHKLNNTYKEILLEGFFGRGECTFHTSGMCGEIFLFDYGANSFPRHTCIKLPKPIAGVSKEESARRFVRELELQLSFYHNRFVHWAFDFDSFFDIPIASFKYWGNDLANLIRTAQLSQVSKYSLLFYICIGLRHCYRRGLIAHQDLKPANIFIQNIKNDVVGLPNLDIYDFAIIADFGLANASIDCGIYDGSRPYMAPEQWKKLRLTQATDVFALGVIFYELITNGYHPVGIKLSDFWPKAQHGNSGKWTKKDKWEKWIKNDCKIELLEDGVSINETVFKFIKRMLSVEPSLRPSIDDTIQFLLNQINDISTESCFQLKFLVNHFEVESSKTSDLQVDWPDLFKKWKEFKERFK
;
A
#
# COMPACT_ATOMS: atom_id res chain seq x y z
N MET A 1 -21.04 -2.99 -31.00
CA MET A 1 -21.99 -1.96 -31.50
C MET A 1 -21.57 -0.51 -31.20
N LEU A 2 -20.55 -0.22 -30.37
CA LEU A 2 -19.99 1.14 -30.19
C LEU A 2 -18.65 1.38 -30.93
N GLN A 3 -18.07 0.35 -31.55
CA GLN A 3 -16.81 0.45 -32.30
C GLN A 3 -16.97 1.06 -33.70
N ASP A 4 -18.16 0.98 -34.30
CA ASP A 4 -18.35 1.34 -35.71
C ASP A 4 -18.65 2.83 -35.97
N TYR A 5 -18.71 3.67 -34.92
CA TYR A 5 -19.16 5.07 -35.04
C TYR A 5 -18.17 6.14 -34.58
N ILE A 6 -16.94 5.77 -34.19
CA ILE A 6 -15.92 6.75 -33.83
C ILE A 6 -14.69 6.49 -34.70
N PRO A 7 -14.28 7.45 -35.56
CA PRO A 7 -13.03 7.33 -36.30
C PRO A 7 -11.88 7.07 -35.33
N ASP A 8 -11.00 6.12 -35.66
CA ASP A 8 -9.89 5.61 -34.84
C ASP A 8 -8.97 6.69 -34.21
N GLU A 9 -9.07 7.94 -34.63
CA GLU A 9 -8.28 9.06 -34.10
C GLU A 9 -8.98 9.94 -33.03
N LYS A 10 -10.21 9.67 -32.58
CA LYS A 10 -10.93 10.61 -31.67
C LYS A 10 -11.37 10.08 -30.30
N PHE A 11 -11.42 8.78 -30.06
CA PHE A 11 -11.79 8.28 -28.73
C PHE A 11 -10.58 8.23 -27.78
N ASN A 12 -10.63 8.99 -26.69
CA ASN A 12 -9.63 8.92 -25.64
C ASN A 12 -10.34 8.84 -24.29
N PHE A 13 -10.45 7.63 -23.75
CA PHE A 13 -11.09 7.35 -22.47
C PHE A 13 -10.59 8.26 -21.35
N HIS A 14 -9.27 8.52 -21.27
CA HIS A 14 -8.71 9.36 -20.22
C HIS A 14 -9.11 10.84 -20.30
N LYS A 15 -9.55 11.33 -21.47
CA LYS A 15 -10.05 12.70 -21.66
C LYS A 15 -11.53 12.85 -21.34
N LEU A 16 -12.26 11.76 -21.12
CA LEU A 16 -13.65 11.81 -20.70
C LEU A 16 -13.76 12.38 -19.27
N ASN A 17 -14.90 13.01 -18.97
CA ASN A 17 -15.22 13.33 -17.58
C ASN A 17 -15.51 12.05 -16.78
N ASN A 18 -15.50 12.15 -15.45
CA ASN A 18 -15.66 10.98 -14.58
C ASN A 18 -16.97 10.24 -14.82
N THR A 19 -18.10 10.95 -14.98
CA THR A 19 -19.41 10.36 -15.23
C THR A 19 -19.44 9.49 -16.49
N TYR A 20 -18.85 9.94 -17.60
CA TYR A 20 -18.78 9.12 -18.81
C TYR A 20 -17.84 7.92 -18.66
N LYS A 21 -16.74 8.07 -17.91
CA LYS A 21 -15.85 6.93 -17.60
C LYS A 21 -16.58 5.86 -16.81
N GLU A 22 -17.32 6.28 -15.77
CA GLU A 22 -18.13 5.41 -14.91
C GLU A 22 -19.15 4.63 -15.75
N ILE A 23 -20.00 5.31 -16.52
CA ILE A 23 -21.03 4.68 -17.38
C ILE A 23 -20.43 3.67 -18.36
N LEU A 24 -19.30 4.01 -18.98
CA LEU A 24 -18.64 3.12 -19.93
C LEU A 24 -18.08 1.85 -19.26
N LEU A 25 -17.48 2.00 -18.08
CA LEU A 25 -16.97 0.88 -17.30
C LEU A 25 -18.12 0.02 -16.73
N GLU A 26 -19.22 0.62 -16.28
CA GLU A 26 -20.44 -0.10 -15.89
C GLU A 26 -21.01 -0.94 -17.03
N GLY A 27 -21.06 -0.37 -18.24
CA GLY A 27 -21.47 -1.11 -19.43
C GLY A 27 -20.51 -2.26 -19.80
N PHE A 28 -19.21 -2.09 -19.52
CA PHE A 28 -18.19 -3.11 -19.79
C PHE A 28 -18.23 -4.27 -18.80
N PHE A 29 -18.23 -3.97 -17.49
CA PHE A 29 -18.20 -4.99 -16.44
C PHE A 29 -19.57 -5.64 -16.19
N GLY A 30 -20.65 -4.94 -16.52
CA GLY A 30 -22.02 -5.42 -16.37
C GLY A 30 -22.49 -5.57 -14.93
N ARG A 31 -23.76 -5.23 -14.66
CA ARG A 31 -24.48 -5.43 -13.37
C ARG A 31 -23.89 -4.77 -12.11
N GLY A 32 -22.72 -4.14 -12.17
CA GLY A 32 -22.14 -3.37 -11.07
C GLY A 32 -22.37 -1.87 -11.24
N GLU A 33 -22.62 -1.17 -10.12
CA GLU A 33 -22.68 0.30 -10.07
C GLU A 33 -21.35 0.85 -9.57
N CYS A 34 -20.83 1.89 -10.23
CA CYS A 34 -19.64 2.57 -9.78
C CYS A 34 -19.99 3.51 -8.62
N THR A 35 -19.58 3.13 -7.40
CA THR A 35 -19.93 3.84 -6.16
C THR A 35 -18.85 4.83 -5.70
N PHE A 36 -17.62 4.68 -6.20
CA PHE A 36 -16.51 5.54 -5.83
C PHE A 36 -15.44 5.60 -6.93
N HIS A 37 -14.89 6.79 -7.16
CA HIS A 37 -13.77 7.03 -8.07
C HIS A 37 -12.70 7.86 -7.38
N THR A 38 -11.44 7.45 -7.52
CA THR A 38 -10.28 8.24 -7.09
C THR A 38 -9.16 8.18 -8.12
N SER A 39 -8.34 9.24 -8.18
CA SER A 39 -7.19 9.32 -9.08
C SER A 39 -5.94 9.66 -8.27
N GLY A 40 -4.94 8.78 -8.33
CA GLY A 40 -3.65 8.92 -7.68
C GLY A 40 -2.52 9.29 -8.65
N MET A 41 -1.29 9.09 -8.19
CA MET A 41 -0.07 9.25 -9.00
C MET A 41 0.11 8.07 -9.97
N CYS A 42 -0.28 6.86 -9.56
CA CYS A 42 -0.01 5.60 -10.29
C CYS A 42 -1.23 5.01 -11.00
N GLY A 43 -2.40 5.66 -10.95
CA GLY A 43 -3.59 5.16 -11.63
C GLY A 43 -4.89 5.86 -11.23
N GLU A 44 -5.95 5.52 -11.94
CA GLU A 44 -7.33 5.77 -11.53
C GLU A 44 -7.92 4.48 -10.96
N ILE A 45 -8.71 4.59 -9.89
CA ILE A 45 -9.36 3.47 -9.22
C ILE A 45 -10.87 3.74 -9.20
N PHE A 46 -11.65 2.75 -9.64
CA PHE A 46 -13.10 2.75 -9.63
C PHE A 46 -13.60 1.60 -8.75
N LEU A 47 -14.51 1.86 -7.81
CA LEU A 47 -15.11 0.85 -6.96
C LEU A 47 -16.49 0.47 -7.50
N PHE A 48 -16.66 -0.80 -7.83
CA PHE A 48 -17.92 -1.37 -8.28
C PHE A 48 -18.60 -2.15 -7.16
N ASP A 49 -19.89 -1.91 -6.91
CA ASP A 49 -20.77 -2.77 -6.10
C ASP A 49 -21.65 -3.60 -7.05
N TYR A 50 -21.48 -4.92 -7.05
CA TYR A 50 -22.26 -5.87 -7.84
C TYR A 50 -23.50 -6.39 -7.08
N GLY A 51 -23.77 -5.87 -5.88
CA GLY A 51 -24.91 -6.23 -5.05
C GLY A 51 -24.65 -7.40 -4.10
N ALA A 52 -25.54 -7.54 -3.10
CA ALA A 52 -25.38 -8.47 -1.97
C ALA A 52 -25.25 -9.95 -2.35
N ASN A 53 -25.73 -10.34 -3.52
CA ASN A 53 -25.74 -11.73 -3.99
C ASN A 53 -24.61 -12.05 -4.99
N SER A 54 -23.63 -11.14 -5.14
CA SER A 54 -22.49 -11.30 -6.04
C SER A 54 -21.22 -11.53 -5.25
N PHE A 55 -20.31 -12.34 -5.77
CA PHE A 55 -18.98 -12.55 -5.19
C PHE A 55 -17.88 -12.38 -6.26
N PRO A 56 -16.89 -11.48 -6.04
CA PRO A 56 -16.85 -10.50 -4.95
C PRO A 56 -17.95 -9.45 -5.09
N ARG A 57 -18.58 -9.06 -3.97
CA ARG A 57 -19.58 -7.98 -3.99
C ARG A 57 -18.97 -6.66 -4.45
N HIS A 58 -17.78 -6.35 -3.94
CA HIS A 58 -17.08 -5.12 -4.25
C HIS A 58 -15.75 -5.40 -4.96
N THR A 59 -15.52 -4.70 -6.09
CA THR A 59 -14.27 -4.80 -6.85
C THR A 59 -13.70 -3.42 -7.13
N CYS A 60 -12.41 -3.25 -6.84
CA CYS A 60 -11.64 -2.10 -7.24
C CYS A 60 -11.03 -2.35 -8.63
N ILE A 61 -11.39 -1.52 -9.59
CA ILE A 61 -10.86 -1.52 -10.95
C ILE A 61 -9.77 -0.46 -11.04
N LYS A 62 -8.52 -0.87 -11.26
CA LYS A 62 -7.38 0.04 -11.45
C LYS A 62 -7.00 0.11 -12.92
N LEU A 63 -6.73 1.32 -13.39
CA LEU A 63 -6.23 1.59 -14.74
C LEU A 63 -5.12 2.65 -14.72
N PRO A 64 -4.15 2.59 -15.65
CA PRO A 64 -3.03 3.52 -15.67
C PRO A 64 -3.51 4.94 -15.88
N LYS A 65 -2.79 5.90 -15.31
CA LYS A 65 -3.02 7.32 -15.57
C LYS A 65 -2.06 7.81 -16.65
N PRO A 66 -2.51 8.64 -17.62
CA PRO A 66 -1.60 9.28 -18.55
C PRO A 66 -0.60 10.17 -17.82
N ILE A 67 0.67 10.00 -18.13
CA ILE A 67 1.75 10.83 -17.59
C ILE A 67 2.16 11.81 -18.69
N ALA A 68 2.28 13.10 -18.36
CA ALA A 68 2.68 14.11 -19.33
C ALA A 68 4.07 13.77 -19.91
N GLY A 69 4.18 13.79 -21.24
CA GLY A 69 5.43 13.43 -21.93
C GLY A 69 5.71 11.93 -22.05
N VAL A 70 4.79 11.08 -21.58
CA VAL A 70 4.87 9.61 -21.73
C VAL A 70 3.77 9.16 -22.69
N SER A 71 4.10 8.25 -23.61
CA SER A 71 3.11 7.71 -24.55
C SER A 71 2.12 6.78 -23.83
N LYS A 72 0.95 6.54 -24.43
CA LYS A 72 -0.05 5.64 -23.83
C LYS A 72 0.50 4.21 -23.68
N GLU A 73 1.29 3.78 -24.65
CA GLU A 73 1.91 2.46 -24.71
C GLU A 73 2.94 2.29 -23.59
N GLU A 74 3.76 3.32 -23.33
CA GLU A 74 4.72 3.29 -22.22
C GLU A 74 4.02 3.34 -20.86
N SER A 75 2.94 4.12 -20.72
CA SER A 75 2.09 4.08 -19.51
C SER A 75 1.48 2.69 -19.29
N ALA A 76 1.01 2.02 -20.34
CA ALA A 76 0.48 0.66 -20.27
C ALA A 76 1.57 -0.35 -19.89
N ARG A 77 2.76 -0.29 -20.50
CA ARG A 77 3.92 -1.14 -20.17
C ARG A 77 4.32 -1.01 -18.70
N ARG A 78 4.38 0.22 -18.17
CA ARG A 78 4.70 0.46 -16.76
C ARG A 78 3.68 -0.17 -15.82
N PHE A 79 2.39 -0.04 -16.14
CA PHE A 79 1.32 -0.64 -15.36
C PHE A 79 1.36 -2.17 -15.40
N VAL A 80 1.63 -2.76 -16.57
CA VAL A 80 1.80 -4.22 -16.70
C VAL A 80 3.03 -4.70 -15.92
N ARG A 81 4.13 -3.94 -15.92
CA ARG A 81 5.32 -4.25 -15.12
C ARG A 81 5.05 -4.18 -13.61
N GLU A 82 4.28 -3.18 -13.16
CA GLU A 82 3.79 -3.12 -11.77
C GLU A 82 3.00 -4.39 -11.40
N LEU A 83 2.04 -4.78 -12.24
CA LEU A 83 1.21 -5.96 -12.02
C LEU A 83 2.03 -7.25 -12.06
N GLU A 84 3.05 -7.35 -12.92
CA GLU A 84 3.96 -8.48 -12.98
C GLU A 84 4.71 -8.67 -11.67
N LEU A 85 5.27 -7.58 -11.14
CA LEU A 85 5.97 -7.60 -9.86
C LEU A 85 5.00 -7.99 -8.73
N GLN A 86 3.81 -7.40 -8.70
CA GLN A 86 2.79 -7.69 -7.69
C GLN A 86 2.31 -9.15 -7.74
N LEU A 87 2.10 -9.70 -8.94
CA LEU A 87 1.75 -11.10 -9.15
C LEU A 87 2.87 -12.02 -8.71
N SER A 88 4.14 -11.62 -8.76
CA SER A 88 5.22 -12.46 -8.21
C SER A 88 5.09 -12.68 -6.70
N PHE A 89 4.38 -11.80 -5.99
CA PHE A 89 4.12 -11.89 -4.56
C PHE A 89 2.81 -12.60 -4.20
N TYR A 90 2.07 -13.10 -5.19
CA TYR A 90 0.80 -13.79 -5.00
C TYR A 90 0.91 -14.92 -3.95
N HIS A 91 -0.22 -15.21 -3.31
CA HIS A 91 -0.42 -16.14 -2.17
C HIS A 91 -0.04 -15.66 -0.78
N ASN A 92 0.75 -14.60 -0.63
CA ASN A 92 0.98 -14.07 0.71
C ASN A 92 -0.23 -13.28 1.21
N ARG A 93 -0.79 -13.70 2.35
CA ARG A 93 -2.00 -13.08 2.92
C ARG A 93 -1.83 -11.62 3.34
N PHE A 94 -0.59 -11.13 3.47
CA PHE A 94 -0.25 -9.76 3.85
C PHE A 94 0.15 -8.89 2.66
N VAL A 95 -0.03 -9.38 1.42
CA VAL A 95 0.24 -8.64 0.19
C VAL A 95 -0.99 -8.59 -0.68
N HIS A 96 -1.39 -7.40 -1.09
CA HIS A 96 -2.51 -7.18 -1.99
C HIS A 96 -2.08 -7.45 -3.43
N TRP A 97 -2.91 -8.16 -4.20
CA TRP A 97 -2.66 -8.54 -5.57
C TRP A 97 -3.93 -8.52 -6.42
N ALA A 98 -3.78 -8.40 -7.73
CA ALA A 98 -4.88 -8.36 -8.70
C ALA A 98 -5.41 -9.77 -8.97
N PHE A 99 -6.72 -9.98 -8.82
CA PHE A 99 -7.34 -11.29 -9.02
C PHE A 99 -7.91 -11.50 -10.43
N ASP A 100 -7.98 -10.45 -11.25
CA ASP A 100 -8.37 -10.55 -12.66
C ASP A 100 -7.75 -9.43 -13.50
N PHE A 101 -7.67 -9.66 -14.81
CA PHE A 101 -7.07 -8.75 -15.78
C PHE A 101 -7.95 -8.65 -17.03
N ASP A 102 -8.11 -7.45 -17.55
CA ASP A 102 -8.86 -7.20 -18.78
C ASP A 102 -8.33 -5.97 -19.52
N SER A 103 -8.85 -5.70 -20.71
CA SER A 103 -8.48 -4.57 -21.53
C SER A 103 -9.72 -3.85 -22.04
N PHE A 104 -9.75 -2.52 -21.87
CA PHE A 104 -10.86 -1.69 -22.31
C PHE A 104 -10.35 -0.57 -23.21
N PHE A 105 -10.75 -0.56 -24.49
CA PHE A 105 -10.22 0.38 -25.49
C PHE A 105 -8.69 0.48 -25.49
N ASP A 106 -8.01 -0.67 -25.47
CA ASP A 106 -6.53 -0.79 -25.38
C ASP A 106 -5.90 -0.14 -24.14
N ILE A 107 -6.68 -0.01 -23.07
CA ILE A 107 -6.19 0.37 -21.75
C ILE A 107 -6.12 -0.90 -20.89
N PRO A 108 -4.96 -1.23 -20.31
CA PRO A 108 -4.88 -2.36 -19.39
C PRO A 108 -5.65 -2.06 -18.11
N ILE A 109 -6.44 -3.04 -17.66
CA ILE A 109 -7.22 -2.97 -16.43
C ILE A 109 -6.89 -4.16 -15.54
N ALA A 110 -6.77 -3.90 -14.24
CA ALA A 110 -6.66 -4.93 -13.22
C ALA A 110 -7.74 -4.79 -12.15
N SER A 111 -8.28 -5.94 -11.73
CA SER A 111 -9.34 -6.06 -10.74
C SER A 111 -8.77 -6.50 -9.39
N PHE A 112 -9.17 -5.79 -8.35
CA PHE A 112 -8.64 -5.91 -7.00
C PHE A 112 -9.76 -6.05 -5.97
N LYS A 113 -9.49 -6.78 -4.89
CA LYS A 113 -10.42 -6.86 -3.75
C LYS A 113 -10.52 -5.49 -3.08
N TYR A 114 -11.75 -5.04 -2.82
CA TYR A 114 -11.98 -3.92 -1.92
C TYR A 114 -11.94 -4.37 -0.46
N TRP A 115 -11.18 -3.66 0.37
CA TRP A 115 -10.99 -4.00 1.78
C TRP A 115 -11.82 -3.15 2.74
N GLY A 116 -12.43 -2.06 2.28
CA GLY A 116 -13.30 -1.20 3.10
C GLY A 116 -12.56 -0.27 4.06
N ASN A 117 -11.33 -0.60 4.46
CA ASN A 117 -10.57 0.18 5.42
C ASN A 117 -9.06 0.13 5.14
N ASP A 118 -8.36 1.17 5.56
CA ASP A 118 -6.90 1.31 5.47
C ASP A 118 -6.31 1.82 6.79
N LEU A 119 -4.99 1.74 6.92
CA LEU A 119 -4.30 2.12 8.14
C LEU A 119 -4.40 3.63 8.41
N ALA A 120 -4.52 4.47 7.38
CA ALA A 120 -4.68 5.92 7.56
C ALA A 120 -6.00 6.23 8.26
N ASN A 121 -7.07 5.58 7.81
CA ASN A 121 -8.38 5.69 8.44
C ASN A 121 -8.37 5.08 9.85
N LEU A 122 -7.74 3.91 10.03
CA LEU A 122 -7.64 3.25 11.33
C LEU A 122 -6.92 4.12 12.37
N ILE A 123 -5.77 4.73 12.02
CA ILE A 123 -5.03 5.66 12.89
C ILE A 123 -5.89 6.86 13.30
N ARG A 124 -6.77 7.32 12.40
CA ARG A 124 -7.62 8.49 12.62
C ARG A 124 -8.83 8.19 13.52
N THR A 125 -9.46 7.02 13.35
CA THR A 125 -10.78 6.76 13.93
C THR A 125 -10.79 5.77 15.09
N ALA A 126 -9.81 4.88 15.17
CA ALA A 126 -9.81 3.80 16.15
C ALA A 126 -8.96 4.12 17.37
N GLN A 127 -9.45 3.71 18.55
CA GLN A 127 -8.60 3.59 19.73
C GLN A 127 -7.97 2.20 19.72
N LEU A 128 -6.72 2.12 19.30
CA LEU A 128 -5.98 0.86 19.23
C LEU A 128 -5.22 0.62 20.53
N SER A 129 -5.28 -0.60 21.05
CA SER A 129 -4.39 -1.04 22.12
C SER A 129 -2.94 -1.08 21.64
N GLN A 130 -1.98 -1.04 22.57
CA GLN A 130 -0.56 -1.04 22.23
C GLN A 130 -0.16 -2.31 21.47
N VAL A 131 -0.72 -3.47 21.87
CA VAL A 131 -0.52 -4.75 21.20
C VAL A 131 -1.05 -4.73 19.77
N SER A 132 -2.22 -4.13 19.53
CA SER A 132 -2.77 -3.97 18.18
C SER A 132 -1.86 -3.13 17.29
N LYS A 133 -1.38 -1.99 17.79
CA LYS A 133 -0.44 -1.11 17.05
C LYS A 133 0.84 -1.84 16.64
N TYR A 134 1.44 -2.59 17.56
CA TYR A 134 2.65 -3.37 17.27
C TYR A 134 2.37 -4.54 16.32
N SER A 135 1.22 -5.20 16.46
CA SER A 135 0.81 -6.31 15.60
C SER A 135 0.57 -5.87 14.16
N LEU A 136 -0.09 -4.73 13.97
CA LEU A 136 -0.26 -4.09 12.65
C LEU A 136 1.09 -3.85 11.98
N LEU A 137 2.02 -3.19 12.68
CA LEU A 137 3.35 -2.93 12.13
C LEU A 137 4.12 -4.22 11.84
N PHE A 138 3.96 -5.23 12.69
CA PHE A 138 4.54 -6.54 12.50
C PHE A 138 4.01 -7.19 11.21
N TYR A 139 2.70 -7.19 10.96
CA TYR A 139 2.14 -7.76 9.72
C TYR A 139 2.63 -7.05 8.46
N ILE A 140 2.79 -5.71 8.52
CA ILE A 140 3.43 -4.96 7.42
C ILE A 140 4.86 -5.47 7.19
N CYS A 141 5.64 -5.68 8.26
CA CYS A 141 7.01 -6.19 8.12
C CYS A 141 7.04 -7.61 7.52
N ILE A 142 6.09 -8.47 7.89
CA ILE A 142 5.97 -9.83 7.30
C ILE A 142 5.66 -9.76 5.80
N GLY A 143 4.71 -8.90 5.39
CA GLY A 143 4.40 -8.71 3.98
C GLY A 143 5.60 -8.17 3.19
N LEU A 144 6.31 -7.16 3.71
CA LEU A 144 7.50 -6.60 3.05
C LEU A 144 8.62 -7.63 2.94
N ARG A 145 8.86 -8.41 4.00
CA ARG A 145 9.85 -9.49 3.98
C ARG A 145 9.58 -10.51 2.87
N HIS A 146 8.31 -10.88 2.67
CA HIS A 146 7.91 -11.76 1.57
C HIS A 146 8.23 -11.12 0.21
N CYS A 147 7.84 -9.87 -0.01
CA CYS A 147 8.12 -9.16 -1.26
C CYS A 147 9.64 -9.06 -1.53
N TYR A 148 10.43 -8.75 -0.51
CA TYR A 148 11.89 -8.64 -0.64
C TYR A 148 12.56 -9.96 -1.02
N ARG A 149 12.11 -11.08 -0.43
CA ARG A 149 12.58 -12.43 -0.79
C ARG A 149 12.29 -12.78 -2.25
N ARG A 150 11.34 -12.10 -2.88
CA ARG A 150 10.94 -12.28 -4.28
C ARG A 150 11.40 -11.13 -5.21
N GLY A 151 12.38 -10.33 -4.77
CA GLY A 151 13.06 -9.37 -5.64
C GLY A 151 12.55 -7.93 -5.55
N LEU A 152 11.65 -7.61 -4.62
CA LEU A 152 11.38 -6.21 -4.29
C LEU A 152 12.64 -5.58 -3.65
N ILE A 153 13.09 -4.46 -4.19
CA ILE A 153 14.23 -3.70 -3.64
C ILE A 153 13.73 -2.60 -2.71
N ALA A 154 12.71 -1.87 -3.15
CA ALA A 154 11.97 -0.93 -2.32
C ALA A 154 10.54 -0.76 -2.88
N HIS A 155 9.56 -0.68 -1.98
CA HIS A 155 8.19 -0.29 -2.27
C HIS A 155 8.10 1.19 -2.70
N GLN A 156 8.94 2.06 -2.13
CA GLN A 156 9.13 3.47 -2.51
C GLN A 156 7.97 4.44 -2.16
N ASP A 157 6.73 3.95 -2.05
CA ASP A 157 5.56 4.73 -1.61
C ASP A 157 4.80 4.09 -0.43
N LEU A 158 5.53 3.54 0.54
CA LEU A 158 4.91 2.98 1.73
C LEU A 158 4.31 4.08 2.62
N LYS A 159 3.00 4.00 2.85
CA LYS A 159 2.23 4.94 3.69
C LYS A 159 0.97 4.27 4.23
N PRO A 160 0.34 4.81 5.29
CA PRO A 160 -0.87 4.22 5.87
C PRO A 160 -2.03 4.00 4.88
N ALA A 161 -2.21 4.89 3.88
CA ALA A 161 -3.24 4.73 2.86
C ALA A 161 -2.98 3.57 1.87
N ASN A 162 -1.74 3.06 1.82
CA ASN A 162 -1.34 1.92 0.99
C ASN A 162 -1.24 0.62 1.82
N ILE A 163 -1.84 0.61 3.02
CA ILE A 163 -1.89 -0.55 3.91
C ILE A 163 -3.36 -0.81 4.23
N PHE A 164 -3.94 -1.82 3.62
CA PHE A 164 -5.33 -2.20 3.86
C PHE A 164 -5.47 -3.01 5.15
N ILE A 165 -6.64 -2.88 5.79
CA ILE A 165 -6.92 -3.52 7.06
C ILE A 165 -8.04 -4.54 6.89
N GLN A 166 -7.78 -5.78 7.31
CA GLN A 166 -8.81 -6.82 7.43
C GLN A 166 -8.91 -7.27 8.89
N ASN A 167 -10.07 -7.12 9.50
CA ASN A 167 -10.35 -7.75 10.78
C ASN A 167 -10.82 -9.20 10.56
N ILE A 168 -10.05 -10.19 11.03
CA ILE A 168 -10.36 -11.61 10.81
C ILE A 168 -11.21 -12.24 11.93
N LYS A 169 -11.56 -11.52 13.01
CA LYS A 169 -12.38 -12.09 14.10
C LYS A 169 -13.73 -12.59 13.61
N ASN A 170 -14.29 -11.95 12.59
CA ASN A 170 -15.59 -12.32 12.03
C ASN A 170 -15.50 -13.50 11.04
N ASP A 171 -14.32 -13.76 10.49
CA ASP A 171 -14.09 -14.78 9.46
C ASP A 171 -13.70 -16.14 10.08
N VAL A 172 -13.23 -16.15 11.34
CA VAL A 172 -12.68 -17.34 12.01
C VAL A 172 -13.31 -17.55 13.38
N VAL A 173 -14.04 -18.66 13.52
CA VAL A 173 -14.67 -19.07 14.79
C VAL A 173 -13.61 -19.64 15.74
N GLY A 174 -13.73 -19.33 17.03
CA GLY A 174 -12.89 -19.93 18.09
C GLY A 174 -11.56 -19.23 18.34
N LEU A 175 -11.33 -18.04 17.75
CA LEU A 175 -10.16 -17.24 18.06
C LEU A 175 -10.18 -16.73 19.52
N PRO A 176 -9.06 -16.81 20.26
CA PRO A 176 -8.94 -16.19 21.58
C PRO A 176 -9.25 -14.69 21.54
N ASN A 177 -9.77 -14.13 22.65
CA ASN A 177 -10.10 -12.71 22.71
C ASN A 177 -8.83 -11.84 22.89
N LEU A 178 -8.15 -11.59 21.77
CA LEU A 178 -6.92 -10.81 21.67
C LEU A 178 -7.10 -9.64 20.68
N ASP A 179 -6.23 -8.64 20.75
CA ASP A 179 -6.26 -7.45 19.90
C ASP A 179 -5.19 -7.50 18.80
N ILE A 180 -5.08 -8.64 18.11
CA ILE A 180 -4.04 -8.90 17.09
C ILE A 180 -4.59 -9.28 15.71
N TYR A 181 -5.91 -9.17 15.54
CA TYR A 181 -6.62 -9.75 14.38
C TYR A 181 -6.95 -8.73 13.29
N ASP A 182 -6.50 -7.48 13.46
CA ASP A 182 -6.45 -6.53 12.37
C ASP A 182 -5.18 -6.82 11.55
N PHE A 183 -5.36 -7.48 10.42
CA PHE A 183 -4.27 -7.80 9.50
C PHE A 183 -3.99 -6.61 8.63
N ALA A 184 -2.70 -6.24 8.57
CA ALA A 184 -2.21 -5.21 7.67
C ALA A 184 -1.73 -5.84 6.36
N ILE A 185 -2.22 -5.33 5.24
CA ILE A 185 -2.02 -5.87 3.91
C ILE A 185 -1.42 -4.78 3.03
N ILE A 186 -0.18 -4.98 2.56
CA ILE A 186 0.53 -3.99 1.76
C ILE A 186 -0.07 -3.93 0.36
N ALA A 187 -0.31 -2.73 -0.13
CA ALA A 187 -0.91 -2.48 -1.43
C ALA A 187 -0.17 -1.35 -2.18
N ASP A 188 -0.57 -1.15 -3.43
CA ASP A 188 -0.09 -0.10 -4.33
C ASP A 188 1.42 -0.16 -4.62
N PHE A 189 1.79 -1.09 -5.50
CA PHE A 189 3.17 -1.30 -5.96
C PHE A 189 3.54 -0.40 -7.15
N GLY A 190 2.79 0.66 -7.45
CA GLY A 190 3.00 1.47 -8.66
C GLY A 190 4.33 2.23 -8.74
N LEU A 191 5.01 2.38 -7.60
CA LEU A 191 6.37 2.93 -7.52
C LEU A 191 7.41 1.89 -7.10
N ALA A 192 7.01 0.63 -6.92
CA ALA A 192 7.92 -0.43 -6.53
C ALA A 192 9.01 -0.60 -7.59
N ASN A 193 10.28 -0.57 -7.16
CA ASN A 193 11.47 -0.59 -8.02
C ASN A 193 11.52 0.50 -9.12
N ALA A 194 10.63 1.51 -9.10
CA ALA A 194 10.54 2.53 -10.16
C ALA A 194 11.82 3.36 -10.31
N SER A 195 12.60 3.52 -9.24
CA SER A 195 13.93 4.14 -9.28
C SER A 195 14.93 3.39 -10.15
N ILE A 196 14.90 2.06 -10.13
CA ILE A 196 15.79 1.20 -10.91
C ILE A 196 15.27 1.07 -12.34
N ASP A 197 13.95 0.96 -12.46
CA ASP A 197 13.28 0.66 -13.72
C ASP A 197 13.22 1.88 -14.65
N CYS A 198 13.00 3.06 -14.07
CA CYS A 198 12.67 4.29 -14.79
C CYS A 198 13.36 5.55 -14.23
N GLY A 199 14.24 5.43 -13.22
CA GLY A 199 14.87 6.59 -12.58
C GLY A 199 13.92 7.48 -11.76
N ILE A 200 12.76 6.97 -11.37
CA ILE A 200 11.74 7.71 -10.60
C ILE A 200 11.98 7.50 -9.11
N TYR A 201 12.21 8.58 -8.37
CA TYR A 201 12.46 8.55 -6.91
C TYR A 201 11.29 9.12 -6.08
N ASP A 202 10.17 9.41 -6.73
CA ASP A 202 9.00 10.01 -6.09
C ASP A 202 8.29 9.05 -5.13
N GLY A 203 7.45 9.62 -4.29
CA GLY A 203 6.63 8.96 -3.28
C GLY A 203 5.83 9.99 -2.49
N SER A 204 5.18 9.55 -1.42
CA SER A 204 4.38 10.41 -0.55
C SER A 204 5.29 11.16 0.41
N ARG A 205 5.45 12.47 0.17
CA ARG A 205 6.44 13.35 0.83
C ARG A 205 6.63 13.16 2.34
N PRO A 206 5.58 13.00 3.18
CA PRO A 206 5.78 12.78 4.61
C PRO A 206 6.59 11.51 4.94
N TYR A 207 6.50 10.49 4.08
CA TYR A 207 7.11 9.18 4.29
C TYR A 207 8.41 8.97 3.51
N MET A 208 8.77 9.89 2.61
CA MET A 208 9.94 9.75 1.73
C MET A 208 11.26 9.80 2.50
N ALA A 209 12.09 8.79 2.31
CA ALA A 209 13.41 8.69 2.92
C ALA A 209 14.43 9.70 2.33
N PRO A 210 15.45 10.12 3.08
CA PRO A 210 16.49 11.07 2.62
C PRO A 210 17.14 10.72 1.28
N GLU A 211 17.40 9.44 1.01
CA GLU A 211 17.97 8.96 -0.24
C GLU A 211 17.02 9.14 -1.44
N GLN A 212 15.69 9.11 -1.24
CA GLN A 212 14.72 9.43 -2.29
C GLN A 212 14.82 10.90 -2.68
N TRP A 213 14.89 11.81 -1.69
CA TRP A 213 15.07 13.25 -1.93
C TRP A 213 16.38 13.57 -2.64
N LYS A 214 17.44 12.84 -2.31
CA LYS A 214 18.77 12.98 -2.91
C LYS A 214 18.93 12.20 -4.22
N LYS A 215 17.92 11.45 -4.66
CA LYS A 215 17.96 10.56 -5.84
C LYS A 215 19.15 9.60 -5.82
N LEU A 216 19.44 9.05 -4.63
CA LEU A 216 20.48 8.05 -4.41
C LEU A 216 19.88 6.65 -4.51
N ARG A 217 20.74 5.63 -4.65
CA ARG A 217 20.33 4.23 -4.74
C ARG A 217 19.41 3.85 -3.57
N LEU A 218 18.20 3.40 -3.91
CA LEU A 218 17.22 2.91 -2.94
C LEU A 218 17.50 1.46 -2.57
N THR A 219 17.12 1.09 -1.35
CA THR A 219 17.24 -0.27 -0.80
C THR A 219 16.08 -0.56 0.14
N GLN A 220 16.01 -1.74 0.74
CA GLN A 220 15.00 -2.07 1.75
C GLN A 220 15.01 -1.09 2.94
N ALA A 221 16.17 -0.48 3.24
CA ALA A 221 16.30 0.54 4.27
C ALA A 221 15.48 1.81 3.97
N THR A 222 15.15 2.07 2.70
CA THR A 222 14.26 3.15 2.27
C THR A 222 12.86 2.95 2.84
N ASP A 223 12.32 1.73 2.73
CA ASP A 223 11.00 1.42 3.29
C ASP A 223 11.05 1.32 4.83
N VAL A 224 12.19 0.94 5.43
CA VAL A 224 12.37 0.99 6.90
C VAL A 224 12.23 2.42 7.43
N PHE A 225 12.68 3.43 6.68
CA PHE A 225 12.45 4.83 7.06
C PHE A 225 10.96 5.16 7.09
N ALA A 226 10.23 4.80 6.03
CA ALA A 226 8.78 4.99 5.96
C ALA A 226 8.04 4.22 7.09
N LEU A 227 8.46 2.99 7.39
CA LEU A 227 7.97 2.23 8.54
C LEU A 227 8.24 2.95 9.87
N GLY A 228 9.39 3.61 10.03
CA GLY A 228 9.70 4.41 11.21
C GLY A 228 8.72 5.56 11.41
N VAL A 229 8.33 6.23 10.32
CA VAL A 229 7.30 7.28 10.35
C VAL A 229 5.94 6.69 10.72
N ILE A 230 5.53 5.60 10.05
CA ILE A 230 4.26 4.90 10.33
C ILE A 230 4.21 4.39 11.78
N PHE A 231 5.32 3.87 12.28
CA PHE A 231 5.42 3.38 13.65
C PHE A 231 5.21 4.53 14.64
N TYR A 232 5.88 5.66 14.41
CA TYR A 232 5.70 6.85 15.23
C TYR A 232 4.25 7.35 15.19
N GLU A 233 3.62 7.40 14.02
CA GLU A 233 2.20 7.76 13.90
C GLU A 233 1.28 6.81 14.67
N LEU A 234 1.51 5.50 14.60
CA LEU A 234 0.69 4.53 15.33
C LEU A 234 0.76 4.73 16.84
N ILE A 235 1.96 4.87 17.40
CA ILE A 235 2.13 5.00 18.85
C ILE A 235 1.66 6.35 19.38
N THR A 236 1.72 7.41 18.55
CA THR A 236 1.28 8.76 18.93
C THR A 236 -0.17 9.08 18.54
N ASN A 237 -0.89 8.15 17.90
CA ASN A 237 -2.25 8.34 17.39
C ASN A 237 -2.35 9.42 16.29
N GLY A 238 -1.42 9.38 15.34
CA GLY A 238 -1.47 10.13 14.09
C GLY A 238 -0.54 11.33 13.99
N TYR A 239 0.37 11.54 14.96
CA TYR A 239 1.39 12.57 14.82
C TYR A 239 2.56 12.06 13.98
N HIS A 240 2.95 12.85 12.99
CA HIS A 240 4.22 12.68 12.30
C HIS A 240 5.38 13.13 13.20
N PRO A 241 6.60 12.59 13.03
CA PRO A 241 7.82 13.05 13.72
C PRO A 241 8.13 14.56 13.68
N VAL A 242 7.43 15.35 12.87
CA VAL A 242 7.58 16.82 12.76
C VAL A 242 6.56 17.58 13.60
N GLY A 243 5.98 16.91 14.61
CA GLY A 243 5.08 17.52 15.58
C GLY A 243 3.68 17.85 15.08
N ILE A 244 3.26 17.34 13.91
CA ILE A 244 1.92 17.62 13.36
C ILE A 244 1.11 16.34 13.20
N LYS A 245 -0.21 16.45 13.36
CA LYS A 245 -1.13 15.36 13.07
C LYS A 245 -1.43 15.31 11.57
N LEU A 246 -1.08 14.24 10.87
CA LEU A 246 -1.21 14.21 9.40
C LEU A 246 -2.66 14.23 8.93
N SER A 247 -3.60 13.71 9.73
CA SER A 247 -5.04 13.74 9.43
C SER A 247 -5.59 15.15 9.18
N ASP A 248 -4.90 16.17 9.68
CA ASP A 248 -5.35 17.56 9.63
C ASP A 248 -4.92 18.25 8.32
N PHE A 249 -3.97 17.62 7.59
CA PHE A 249 -3.32 18.16 6.40
C PHE A 249 -3.39 17.23 5.18
N TRP A 250 -3.56 15.93 5.38
CA TRP A 250 -3.46 14.90 4.34
C TRP A 250 -4.82 14.34 3.92
N PRO A 251 -5.07 14.12 2.61
CA PRO A 251 -4.28 14.60 1.46
C PRO A 251 -4.58 16.08 1.13
N LYS A 252 -5.65 16.63 1.70
CA LYS A 252 -6.02 18.04 1.66
C LYS A 252 -6.17 18.54 3.09
N ALA A 253 -5.80 19.80 3.30
CA ALA A 253 -5.97 20.43 4.60
C ALA A 253 -7.45 20.51 4.99
N GLN A 254 -7.74 20.21 6.25
CA GLN A 254 -9.07 20.44 6.83
C GLN A 254 -9.38 21.95 6.90
N HIS A 255 -10.67 22.29 7.00
CA HIS A 255 -11.12 23.68 7.02
C HIS A 255 -10.44 24.46 8.16
N GLY A 256 -9.83 25.60 7.84
CA GLY A 256 -9.05 26.41 8.79
C GLY A 256 -7.55 26.17 8.78
N ASN A 257 -7.05 25.08 8.18
CA ASN A 257 -5.62 24.79 8.06
C ASN A 257 -5.04 25.27 6.72
N SER A 258 -3.81 25.80 6.75
CA SER A 258 -3.15 26.23 5.52
C SER A 258 -2.73 25.03 4.66
N GLY A 259 -3.02 25.08 3.36
CA GLY A 259 -2.52 24.09 2.38
C GLY A 259 -1.00 24.15 2.15
N LYS A 260 -0.27 25.06 2.81
CA LYS A 260 1.19 25.21 2.67
C LYS A 260 1.94 23.93 3.00
N TRP A 261 1.40 23.06 3.85
CA TRP A 261 2.03 21.81 4.28
C TRP A 261 2.06 20.71 3.23
N THR A 262 1.25 20.80 2.16
CA THR A 262 1.36 19.90 1.01
C THR A 262 2.59 20.22 0.16
N LYS A 263 3.22 21.39 0.36
CA LYS A 263 4.43 21.82 -0.35
C LYS A 263 5.67 21.06 0.14
N LYS A 264 6.68 21.06 -0.72
CA LYS A 264 7.93 20.32 -0.58
C LYS A 264 8.77 20.80 0.63
N ASP A 265 8.72 22.10 0.90
CA ASP A 265 9.67 22.80 1.76
C ASP A 265 9.75 22.29 3.21
N LYS A 266 8.62 21.89 3.83
CA LYS A 266 8.64 21.36 5.21
C LYS A 266 9.41 20.05 5.27
N TRP A 267 9.06 19.13 4.38
CA TRP A 267 9.66 17.80 4.36
C TRP A 267 11.15 17.91 4.05
N GLU A 268 11.53 18.73 3.07
CA GLU A 268 12.94 19.01 2.80
C GLU A 268 13.68 19.61 4.00
N LYS A 269 13.06 20.55 4.72
CA LYS A 269 13.66 21.15 5.92
C LYS A 269 13.87 20.10 7.01
N TRP A 270 12.90 19.21 7.21
CA TRP A 270 13.03 18.11 8.18
C TRP A 270 14.17 17.15 7.83
N ILE A 271 14.25 16.74 6.55
CA ILE A 271 15.35 15.90 6.05
C ILE A 271 16.71 16.60 6.18
N LYS A 272 16.79 17.91 5.91
CA LYS A 272 18.02 18.71 6.08
C LYS A 272 18.42 18.89 7.55
N ASN A 273 17.47 18.75 8.47
CA ASN A 273 17.67 18.83 9.92
C ASN A 273 17.82 17.44 10.56
N ASP A 274 18.43 16.50 9.84
CA ASP A 274 18.72 15.12 10.29
C ASP A 274 17.50 14.31 10.75
N CYS A 275 16.32 14.58 10.19
CA CYS A 275 15.09 13.87 10.50
C CYS A 275 14.76 13.87 12.01
N LYS A 276 15.16 14.93 12.74
CA LYS A 276 14.92 15.02 14.19
C LYS A 276 13.43 14.92 14.50
N ILE A 277 13.12 14.13 15.52
CA ILE A 277 11.77 14.00 16.04
C ILE A 277 11.50 15.20 16.95
N GLU A 278 10.50 16.01 16.62
CA GLU A 278 10.02 17.09 17.48
C GLU A 278 9.27 16.50 18.67
N LEU A 279 9.59 16.95 19.88
CA LEU A 279 8.90 16.52 21.09
C LEU A 279 7.47 17.08 21.08
N LEU A 280 6.49 16.23 21.34
CA LEU A 280 5.09 16.66 21.46
C LEU A 280 4.94 17.42 22.79
N GLU A 281 4.31 18.60 22.74
CA GLU A 281 4.25 19.50 23.90
C GLU A 281 3.35 18.98 25.03
N ASP A 282 2.48 17.98 24.84
CA ASP A 282 1.64 17.44 25.92
C ASP A 282 1.24 15.95 25.75
N GLY A 283 1.29 15.19 26.86
CA GLY A 283 0.48 13.98 27.11
C GLY A 283 0.84 12.66 26.42
N VAL A 284 1.69 12.64 25.39
CA VAL A 284 2.08 11.41 24.68
C VAL A 284 3.38 10.83 25.23
N SER A 285 3.27 9.92 26.20
CA SER A 285 4.42 9.17 26.74
C SER A 285 4.76 8.01 25.81
N ILE A 286 5.96 8.04 25.22
CA ILE A 286 6.49 6.94 24.39
C ILE A 286 7.52 6.18 25.23
N ASN A 287 7.41 4.84 25.25
CA ASN A 287 8.41 3.98 25.86
C ASN A 287 9.82 4.29 25.30
N GLU A 288 10.81 4.48 26.17
CA GLU A 288 12.14 4.91 25.79
C GLU A 288 12.82 3.95 24.79
N THR A 289 12.66 2.64 24.98
CA THR A 289 13.19 1.60 24.09
C THR A 289 12.59 1.71 22.69
N VAL A 290 11.26 1.90 22.61
CA VAL A 290 10.54 2.09 21.35
C VAL A 290 10.97 3.39 20.66
N PHE A 291 11.10 4.48 21.41
CA PHE A 291 11.55 5.76 20.88
C PHE A 291 12.98 5.70 20.31
N LYS A 292 13.89 5.04 21.02
CA LYS A 292 15.27 4.78 20.54
C LYS A 292 15.27 3.94 19.26
N PHE A 293 14.40 2.94 19.17
CA PHE A 293 14.28 2.11 17.97
C PHE A 293 13.75 2.91 16.76
N ILE A 294 12.70 3.70 16.95
CA ILE A 294 12.16 4.59 15.91
C ILE A 294 13.23 5.58 15.43
N LYS A 295 14.00 6.19 16.34
CA LYS A 295 15.13 7.06 15.97
C LYS A 295 16.14 6.35 15.07
N ARG A 296 16.44 5.08 15.31
CA ARG A 296 17.31 4.29 14.42
C ARG A 296 16.67 4.06 13.05
N MET A 297 15.38 3.73 12.99
CA MET A 297 14.65 3.60 11.72
C MET A 297 14.66 4.89 10.90
N LEU A 298 14.62 6.05 11.57
CA LEU A 298 14.65 7.39 10.95
C LEU A 298 16.06 7.94 10.70
N SER A 299 17.12 7.12 10.82
CA SER A 299 18.49 7.56 10.56
C SER A 299 18.66 8.07 9.13
N VAL A 300 19.39 9.19 8.96
CA VAL A 300 19.67 9.74 7.63
C VAL A 300 20.46 8.77 6.76
N GLU A 301 21.44 8.11 7.38
CA GLU A 301 22.27 7.08 6.76
C GLU A 301 21.51 5.74 6.71
N PRO A 302 21.19 5.20 5.51
CA PRO A 302 20.40 3.97 5.38
C PRO A 302 21.03 2.77 6.08
N SER A 303 22.38 2.69 6.11
CA SER A 303 23.12 1.58 6.73
C SER A 303 23.01 1.53 8.26
N LEU A 304 22.57 2.61 8.92
CA LEU A 304 22.34 2.64 10.38
C LEU A 304 20.93 2.20 10.78
N ARG A 305 20.03 2.05 9.80
CA ARG A 305 18.65 1.60 10.04
C ARG A 305 18.64 0.09 10.32
N PRO A 306 17.76 -0.39 11.20
CA PRO A 306 17.59 -1.83 11.41
C PRO A 306 17.10 -2.50 10.12
N SER A 307 17.39 -3.80 9.96
CA SER A 307 16.76 -4.59 8.90
C SER A 307 15.27 -4.82 9.18
N ILE A 308 14.54 -5.34 8.20
CA ILE A 308 13.16 -5.80 8.43
C ILE A 308 13.12 -6.93 9.47
N ASP A 309 14.07 -7.87 9.44
CA ASP A 309 14.10 -8.96 10.43
C ASP A 309 14.42 -8.46 11.84
N ASP A 310 15.31 -7.46 11.99
CA ASP A 310 15.53 -6.79 13.27
C ASP A 310 14.27 -6.10 13.78
N THR A 311 13.50 -5.47 12.87
CA THR A 311 12.24 -4.80 13.19
C THR A 311 11.17 -5.81 13.63
N ILE A 312 11.05 -6.95 12.94
CA ILE A 312 10.16 -8.05 13.30
C ILE A 312 10.51 -8.56 14.70
N GLN A 313 11.79 -8.84 14.96
CA GLN A 313 12.23 -9.36 16.26
C GLN A 313 12.00 -8.34 17.38
N PHE A 314 12.25 -7.06 17.12
CA PHE A 314 11.95 -5.97 18.04
C PHE A 314 10.47 -5.95 18.42
N LEU A 315 9.57 -5.97 17.44
CA LEU A 315 8.13 -5.94 17.67
C LEU A 315 7.64 -7.18 18.43
N LEU A 316 8.15 -8.37 18.11
CA LEU A 316 7.82 -9.59 18.84
C LEU A 316 8.23 -9.50 20.31
N ASN A 317 9.40 -8.94 20.61
CA ASN A 317 9.83 -8.74 21.99
C ASN A 317 8.90 -7.76 22.72
N GLN A 318 8.56 -6.62 22.09
CA GLN A 318 7.64 -5.64 22.68
C GLN A 318 6.23 -6.19 22.90
N ILE A 319 5.71 -7.01 21.97
CA ILE A 319 4.41 -7.68 22.12
C ILE A 319 4.49 -8.71 23.25
N ASN A 320 5.57 -9.49 23.31
CA ASN A 320 5.76 -10.50 24.36
C ASN A 320 5.78 -9.89 25.77
N ASP A 321 6.43 -8.74 25.92
CA ASP A 321 6.50 -8.01 27.19
C ASP A 321 5.11 -7.53 27.66
N ILE A 322 4.19 -7.27 26.72
CA ILE A 322 2.82 -6.85 27.04
C ILE A 322 1.88 -8.06 27.20
N SER A 323 1.96 -9.04 26.30
CA SER A 323 1.12 -10.24 26.27
C SER A 323 1.83 -11.38 25.55
N THR A 324 2.29 -12.35 26.34
CA THR A 324 2.91 -13.60 25.84
C THR A 324 1.95 -14.40 24.97
N GLU A 325 0.65 -14.43 25.33
CA GLU A 325 -0.41 -15.07 24.54
C GLU A 325 -0.57 -14.42 23.17
N SER A 326 -0.61 -13.09 23.11
CA SER A 326 -0.66 -12.34 21.84
C SER A 326 0.55 -12.63 20.97
N CYS A 327 1.76 -12.64 21.56
CA CYS A 327 2.98 -12.97 20.84
C CYS A 327 2.96 -14.40 20.29
N PHE A 328 2.52 -15.37 21.08
CA PHE A 328 2.39 -16.76 20.66
C PHE A 328 1.38 -16.90 19.51
N GLN A 329 0.18 -16.35 19.67
CA GLN A 329 -0.88 -16.46 18.67
C GLN A 329 -0.49 -15.78 17.35
N LEU A 330 0.19 -14.63 17.42
CA LEU A 330 0.66 -13.91 16.24
C LEU A 330 1.74 -14.69 15.49
N LYS A 331 2.70 -15.32 16.20
CA LYS A 331 3.67 -16.25 15.59
C LYS A 331 2.98 -17.46 14.96
N PHE A 332 1.98 -18.03 15.64
CA PHE A 332 1.21 -19.16 15.12
C PHE A 332 0.49 -18.82 13.82
N LEU A 333 -0.22 -17.68 13.77
CA LEU A 333 -0.94 -17.23 12.57
C LEU A 333 0.01 -17.02 11.40
N VAL A 334 1.14 -16.34 11.61
CA VAL A 334 2.13 -16.09 10.56
C VAL A 334 2.72 -17.39 10.04
N ASN A 335 3.13 -18.29 10.95
CA ASN A 335 3.67 -19.58 10.54
C ASN A 335 2.64 -20.40 9.77
N HIS A 336 1.36 -20.37 10.17
CA HIS A 336 0.28 -21.01 9.44
C HIS A 336 0.19 -20.48 8.00
N PHE A 337 0.12 -19.15 7.81
CA PHE A 337 0.02 -18.57 6.47
C PHE A 337 1.30 -18.71 5.64
N GLU A 338 2.49 -18.68 6.26
CA GLU A 338 3.76 -18.95 5.58
C GLU A 338 3.83 -20.41 5.11
N VAL A 339 3.33 -21.38 5.90
CA VAL A 339 3.21 -22.79 5.50
C VAL A 339 2.17 -22.98 4.40
N GLU A 340 1.06 -22.26 4.42
CA GLU A 340 0.11 -22.27 3.29
C GLU A 340 0.75 -21.70 2.03
N SER A 341 1.49 -20.58 2.16
CA SER A 341 2.19 -19.92 1.06
C SER A 341 3.40 -20.69 0.53
N SER A 342 3.89 -21.72 1.23
CA SER A 342 5.00 -22.57 0.77
C SER A 342 4.51 -23.83 0.03
N LYS A 343 3.23 -24.17 0.17
CA LYS A 343 2.58 -25.23 -0.61
C LYS A 343 2.24 -24.78 -2.04
N THR A 344 2.23 -23.47 -2.27
CA THR A 344 1.95 -22.90 -3.58
C THR A 344 3.18 -22.97 -4.46
N SER A 345 2.99 -23.37 -5.72
CA SER A 345 4.09 -23.76 -6.60
C SER A 345 4.40 -22.65 -7.61
N ASP A 346 3.49 -22.42 -8.55
CA ASP A 346 3.52 -21.33 -9.52
C ASP A 346 2.06 -20.95 -9.90
N LEU A 347 1.84 -19.71 -10.36
CA LEU A 347 0.52 -19.17 -10.69
C LEU A 347 -0.16 -20.04 -11.75
N GLN A 348 0.64 -20.63 -12.63
CA GLN A 348 0.19 -21.59 -13.64
C GLN A 348 -0.48 -22.83 -13.04
N VAL A 349 -0.01 -23.33 -11.90
CA VAL A 349 -0.52 -24.56 -11.28
C VAL A 349 -1.72 -24.24 -10.40
N ASP A 350 -1.59 -23.21 -9.57
CA ASP A 350 -2.59 -22.90 -8.55
C ASP A 350 -3.81 -22.16 -9.15
N TRP A 351 -3.60 -21.38 -10.22
CA TRP A 351 -4.62 -20.56 -10.89
C TRP A 351 -4.45 -20.58 -12.43
N PRO A 352 -4.63 -21.73 -13.10
CA PRO A 352 -4.32 -21.89 -14.53
C PRO A 352 -5.06 -20.92 -15.44
N ASP A 353 -6.33 -20.62 -15.15
CA ASP A 353 -7.14 -19.69 -15.94
C ASP A 353 -6.66 -18.24 -15.79
N LEU A 354 -6.33 -17.83 -14.56
CA LEU A 354 -5.77 -16.50 -14.29
C LEU A 354 -4.39 -16.36 -14.94
N PHE A 355 -3.55 -17.40 -14.87
CA PHE A 355 -2.25 -17.40 -15.52
C PHE A 355 -2.36 -17.29 -17.04
N LYS A 356 -3.32 -18.00 -17.65
CA LYS A 356 -3.60 -17.89 -19.09
C LYS A 356 -4.04 -16.47 -19.45
N LYS A 357 -5.02 -15.91 -18.73
CA LYS A 357 -5.47 -14.52 -18.90
C LYS A 357 -4.31 -13.53 -18.75
N TRP A 358 -3.48 -13.69 -17.72
CA TRP A 358 -2.31 -12.86 -17.48
C TRP A 358 -1.31 -12.91 -18.63
N LYS A 359 -1.03 -14.10 -19.20
CA LYS A 359 -0.15 -14.23 -20.36
C LYS A 359 -0.71 -13.48 -21.57
N GLU A 360 -1.98 -13.68 -21.90
CA GLU A 360 -2.64 -12.99 -23.02
C GLU A 360 -2.65 -11.47 -22.82
N PHE A 361 -3.00 -11.03 -21.61
CA PHE A 361 -2.97 -9.63 -21.19
C PHE A 361 -1.56 -9.02 -21.33
N LYS A 362 -0.53 -9.71 -20.84
CA LYS A 362 0.85 -9.23 -20.91
C LYS A 362 1.34 -9.11 -22.35
N GLU A 363 1.11 -10.11 -23.21
CA GLU A 363 1.51 -10.05 -24.61
C GLU A 363 0.85 -8.88 -25.36
N ARG A 364 -0.41 -8.54 -25.02
CA ARG A 364 -1.12 -7.41 -25.64
C ARG A 364 -0.47 -6.05 -25.38
N PHE A 365 0.23 -5.89 -24.26
CA PHE A 365 0.76 -4.60 -23.79
C PHE A 365 2.30 -4.59 -23.67
N LYS A 366 2.98 -5.52 -24.35
CA LYS A 366 4.44 -5.64 -24.34
C LYS A 366 5.18 -4.53 -25.08
#